data_AF-A0A925TFG3-F1
#
_entry.id   AF-A0A925TFG3-F1
#
_cell.length_a   1.000
_cell.length_b   1.000
_cell.length_c   1.000
_cell.angle_alpha   90.00
_cell.angle_beta   90.00
_cell.angle_gamma   90.00
#
_symmetry.space_group_name_H-M   'P 1'
#
loop_
_entity.id
_entity.type
_entity.pdbx_description
1 polymer ?
#
loop_
_entity_poly.entity_id
_entity_poly.type
_entity_poly.pdbx_seq_one_letter_code
_entity_poly.pdbx_strand_id
1 'polypeptide(L)' 'MTESANVTGGCQCGQVRYAISGPFENPHICHCRMCQKAFGNYFAALVGAKKTDFKWTRGKPGV' A
#
# COMPACT_ATOMS: atom_id res chain seq x y z
N MET A 1 10.07 10.90 -10.15
CA MET A 1 10.23 9.48 -9.76
C MET A 1 9.27 8.67 -10.62
N THR A 2 9.66 8.42 -11.86
CA THR A 2 8.88 7.70 -12.87
C THR A 2 9.68 6.45 -13.23
N GLU A 3 9.41 5.34 -12.56
CA GLU A 3 9.90 4.07 -13.05
C GLU A 3 8.84 3.00 -12.81
N SER A 4 8.31 2.50 -13.92
CA SER A 4 7.31 1.44 -14.04
C SER A 4 7.92 0.07 -13.70
N ALA A 5 8.54 -0.05 -12.53
CA ALA A 5 8.93 -1.32 -11.97
C ALA A 5 7.69 -1.94 -11.31
N ASN A 6 7.38 -3.21 -11.60
CA ASN A 6 6.34 -3.95 -10.90
C ASN A 6 6.69 -4.01 -9.40
N VAL A 7 6.08 -3.16 -8.59
CA VAL A 7 6.34 -3.10 -7.15
C VAL A 7 5.53 -4.17 -6.46
N THR A 8 6.18 -4.96 -5.61
CA THR A 8 5.51 -5.98 -4.80
C THR A 8 5.44 -5.56 -3.34
N GLY A 9 4.41 -6.02 -2.64
CA GLY A 9 4.20 -5.73 -1.23
C GLY A 9 3.29 -6.77 -0.58
N GLY A 10 3.02 -6.61 0.71
CA GLY A 10 2.12 -7.50 1.42
C GLY A 10 2.17 -7.34 2.94
N CYS A 11 1.31 -8.09 3.62
CA CYS A 11 1.31 -8.15 5.08
C CYS A 11 2.58 -8.83 5.60
N GLN A 12 3.05 -8.40 6.78
CA GLN A 12 4.25 -8.94 7.42
C GLN A 12 4.14 -10.44 7.73
N CYS A 13 2.93 -10.96 7.96
CA CYS A 13 2.71 -12.41 8.14
C CYS A 13 2.91 -13.23 6.85
N GLY A 14 3.00 -12.57 5.70
CA GLY A 14 3.20 -13.18 4.39
C GLY A 14 2.00 -13.90 3.77
N GLN A 15 0.87 -13.98 4.48
CA GLN A 15 -0.36 -14.59 3.97
C GLN A 15 -1.04 -13.75 2.89
N VAL A 16 -0.83 -12.44 2.91
CA VAL A 16 -1.41 -11.48 1.96
C VAL A 16 -0.28 -10.81 1.17
N ARG A 17 -0.30 -10.92 -0.16
CA ARG A 17 0.67 -10.33 -1.10
C ARG A 17 -0.04 -9.65 -2.25
N TYR A 18 0.53 -8.55 -2.73
CA TYR A 18 0.04 -7.80 -3.86
C TYR A 18 1.18 -7.32 -4.78
N ALA A 19 0.82 -6.94 -5.99
CA ALA A 19 1.69 -6.27 -6.94
C ALA A 19 0.99 -5.06 -7.57
N ILE A 20 1.77 -4.03 -7.89
CA ILE A 20 1.32 -2.79 -8.52
C ILE A 20 2.17 -2.55 -9.77
N SER A 21 1.51 -2.40 -10.93
CA SER A 21 2.15 -2.28 -12.25
C SER A 21 2.00 -0.90 -12.89
N GLY A 22 1.62 0.11 -12.10
CA GLY A 22 1.35 1.48 -12.56
C GLY A 22 2.00 2.53 -11.68
N PRO A 23 1.88 3.82 -12.04
CA PRO A 23 2.45 4.90 -11.27
C PRO A 23 1.76 5.05 -9.92
N PHE A 24 2.56 5.50 -8.96
CA PHE A 24 2.07 5.94 -7.66
C PHE A 24 1.56 7.38 -7.71
N GLU A 25 0.47 7.65 -7.01
CA GLU A 25 -0.21 8.94 -6.95
C GLU A 25 -0.23 9.49 -5.52
N ASN A 26 -0.15 10.81 -5.36
CA ASN A 26 -0.30 11.49 -4.07
C ASN A 26 0.51 10.89 -2.90
N PRO A 27 1.85 10.76 -3.00
CA PRO A 27 2.67 10.36 -1.86
C PRO A 27 2.60 11.43 -0.77
N HIS A 28 2.24 11.04 0.45
CA HIS A 28 2.13 11.97 1.57
C HIS A 28 2.33 11.30 2.92
N ILE A 29 2.57 12.12 3.94
CA ILE A 29 2.63 11.70 5.34
C ILE A 29 1.36 12.18 6.05
N CYS A 30 0.56 11.24 6.54
CA CYS A 30 -0.68 11.56 7.26
C CYS A 30 -0.47 11.50 8.79
N HIS A 31 -0.89 12.55 9.47
CA HIS A 31 -0.78 12.71 10.93
C HIS A 31 -2.13 12.60 11.66
N CYS A 32 -3.22 12.24 10.96
CA CYS A 32 -4.53 12.16 11.60
C CYS A 32 -4.59 10.98 12.59
N ARG A 33 -5.48 11.10 13.59
CA ARG A 33 -5.60 10.07 14.64
C ARG A 33 -6.02 8.69 14.11
N MET A 34 -6.75 8.62 13.00
CA MET A 34 -7.12 7.35 12.37
C MET A 34 -5.89 6.63 11.81
N CYS A 35 -5.03 7.35 11.08
CA CYS A 35 -3.80 6.79 10.52
C CYS A 35 -2.81 6.40 11.60
N GLN A 36 -2.67 7.20 12.66
CA GLN A 36 -1.82 6.85 13.81
C GLN A 36 -2.25 5.53 14.45
N LYS A 37 -3.55 5.33 14.67
CA LYS A 37 -4.10 4.09 15.22
C LYS A 37 -3.90 2.89 14.28
N ALA A 38 -4.17 3.07 12.99
CA ALA A 38 -4.08 1.99 12.01
C ALA A 38 -2.63 1.49 11.82
N PHE A 39 -1.64 2.37 11.90
CA PHE A 39 -0.23 2.02 11.73
C PHE A 39 0.49 1.76 13.06
N GLY A 40 -0.11 2.11 14.20
CA GLY A 40 0.57 2.05 15.51
C GLY A 40 1.79 2.97 15.58
N ASN A 41 1.77 4.11 14.88
CA ASN A 41 2.92 5.02 14.73
C ASN A 41 2.47 6.49 14.78
N TYR A 42 3.43 7.42 14.90
CA TYR A 42 3.18 8.87 14.92
C TYR A 42 2.60 9.42 13.60
N PHE A 43 2.87 8.73 12.49
CA PHE A 43 2.35 9.05 11.17
C PHE A 43 2.20 7.79 10.32
N ALA A 44 1.47 7.93 9.21
CA ALA A 44 1.44 6.93 8.14
C ALA A 44 2.10 7.50 6.88
N ALA A 45 3.04 6.74 6.30
CA ALA A 45 3.53 7.00 4.96
C ALA A 45 2.59 6.32 3.95
N LEU A 46 1.93 7.13 3.12
CA LEU A 46 0.86 6.68 2.25
C LEU A 46 1.14 7.07 0.81
N VAL A 47 0.63 6.25 -0.10
CA VAL A 47 0.65 6.50 -1.53
C VAL A 47 -0.59 5.87 -2.15
N GLY A 48 -1.14 6.51 -3.18
CA GLY A 48 -2.23 6.01 -3.99
C GLY A 48 -1.74 5.20 -5.18
N ALA A 49 -2.56 4.25 -5.63
CA ALA A 49 -2.41 3.57 -6.91
C ALA A 49 -3.79 3.33 -7.50
N LYS A 50 -3.91 3.32 -8.82
CA LYS A 50 -5.17 2.99 -9.47
C LYS A 50 -5.52 1.53 -9.22
N LYS A 51 -6.80 1.26 -8.97
CA LYS A 51 -7.30 -0.12 -8.77
C LYS A 51 -7.04 -1.02 -9.98
N THR A 52 -7.02 -0.46 -11.20
CA THR A 52 -6.70 -1.18 -12.44
C THR A 52 -5.27 -1.72 -12.46
N ASP A 53 -4.37 -1.08 -11.73
CA ASP A 53 -2.93 -1.38 -11.73
C ASP A 53 -2.53 -2.23 -10.53
N PHE A 54 -3.50 -2.56 -9.66
CA PHE A 54 -3.31 -3.32 -8.43
C PHE A 54 -3.84 -4.76 -8.60
N LYS A 55 -3.07 -5.75 -8.14
CA LYS A 55 -3.52 -7.14 -8.07
C LYS A 55 -3.09 -7.84 -6.79
N TRP A 56 -3.97 -8.67 -6.24
CA TRP A 56 -3.60 -9.65 -5.22
C TRP A 56 -2.85 -10.81 -5.86
N THR A 57 -1.68 -11.15 -5.32
CA THR A 57 -0.84 -12.25 -5.79
C THR A 57 -0.86 -13.47 -4.86
N ARG A 58 -1.26 -13.27 -3.59
CA ARG A 58 -1.50 -14.36 -2.62
C ARG A 58 -2.43 -13.87 -1.52
N GLY A 59 -3.46 -14.65 -1.19
CA GLY A 59 -4.40 -14.32 -0.13
C GLY A 59 -5.11 -12.97 -0.31
N LYS A 60 -6.01 -12.64 0.60
CA LYS A 60 -6.69 -11.34 0.70
C LYS A 60 -6.86 -10.99 2.17
N PRO A 61 -6.92 -9.70 2.54
CA PRO A 61 -7.25 -9.31 3.90
C PRO A 61 -8.57 -9.94 4.32
N GLY A 62 -8.65 -10.44 5.57
CA GLY A 62 -9.92 -10.85 6.16
C GLY A 62 -10.80 -9.62 6.31
N VAL A 63 -12.05 -9.73 5.85
CA VAL A 63 -13.08 -8.72 6.09
C VAL A 63 -13.51 -8.70 7.55
#